data_AF-D3AS38-F1
#
_entry.id   AF-D3AS38-F1
#
_cell.length_a   1.000
_cell.length_b   1.000
_cell.length_c   1.000
_cell.angle_alpha   90.00
_cell.angle_beta   90.00
_cell.angle_gamma   90.00
#
_symmetry.space_group_name_H-M   'P 1'
#
loop_
_entity.id
_entity.type
_entity.pdbx_description
1 polymer ?
#
loop_
_entity_poly.entity_id
_entity_poly.type
_entity_poly.pdbx_seq_one_letter_code
_entity_poly.pdbx_strand_id
1 'polypeptide(L)'
;MLKTARKMNQAINQERDMTTRQVIQQAKQYIMDNYQNPDLSVEMICRHLHMSPAYFSTMFKKETGQAYIAYLTEIRLNKAVELLNKTDDKTYVIASKVGYQEQNYFSYVFKKKFGVSPTKFRGAR
;
A
#
# COMPACT_ATOMS: atom_id res chain seq x y z
N MET A 1 -7.54 -31.84 -32.34
CA MET A 1 -6.37 -31.52 -31.49
C MET A 1 -6.26 -30.02 -31.12
N LEU A 2 -6.42 -29.07 -32.07
CA LEU A 2 -6.29 -27.62 -31.79
C LEU A 2 -7.28 -27.02 -30.77
N LYS A 3 -8.54 -27.50 -30.73
CA LYS A 3 -9.56 -27.00 -29.76
C LYS A 3 -9.23 -27.38 -28.31
N THR A 4 -8.63 -28.54 -28.09
CA THR A 4 -8.24 -29.03 -26.76
C THR A 4 -7.05 -28.25 -26.20
N ALA A 5 -6.05 -27.96 -27.04
CA ALA A 5 -4.89 -27.13 -26.67
C ALA A 5 -5.29 -25.68 -26.32
N ARG A 6 -6.28 -25.10 -27.03
CA ARG A 6 -6.82 -23.76 -26.68
C ARG A 6 -7.55 -23.76 -25.33
N LYS A 7 -8.38 -24.76 -25.05
CA LYS A 7 -9.07 -24.87 -23.75
C LYS A 7 -8.10 -25.08 -22.59
N MET A 8 -7.05 -25.89 -22.77
CA MET A 8 -6.00 -26.09 -21.77
C MET A 8 -5.22 -24.79 -21.49
N ASN A 9 -4.81 -24.06 -22.52
CA ASN A 9 -4.15 -22.76 -22.34
C ASN A 9 -5.04 -21.72 -21.62
N GLN A 10 -6.34 -21.72 -21.87
CA GLN A 10 -7.29 -20.84 -21.19
C GLN A 10 -7.44 -21.19 -19.70
N ALA A 11 -7.55 -22.48 -19.36
CA ALA A 11 -7.63 -22.93 -17.97
C ALA A 11 -6.34 -22.60 -17.18
N ILE A 12 -5.17 -22.85 -17.77
CA ILE A 12 -3.87 -22.52 -17.17
C ILE A 12 -3.74 -21.01 -16.91
N ASN A 13 -4.20 -20.16 -17.84
CA ASN A 13 -4.17 -18.72 -17.66
C ASN A 13 -5.15 -18.24 -16.58
N GLN A 14 -6.35 -18.84 -16.50
CA GLN A 14 -7.33 -18.51 -15.46
C GLN A 14 -6.84 -18.89 -14.06
N GLU A 15 -6.23 -20.07 -13.90
CA GLU A 15 -5.61 -20.48 -12.63
C GLU A 15 -4.45 -19.57 -12.22
N ARG A 16 -3.60 -19.17 -13.18
CA ARG A 16 -2.52 -18.21 -12.93
C ARG A 16 -3.04 -16.83 -12.52
N ASP A 17 -4.09 -16.34 -13.16
CA ASP A 17 -4.72 -15.06 -12.80
C ASP A 17 -5.39 -15.12 -11.42
N MET A 18 -6.07 -16.22 -11.08
CA MET A 18 -6.63 -16.43 -9.74
C MET A 18 -5.54 -16.45 -8.66
N THR A 19 -4.44 -17.16 -8.91
CA THR A 19 -3.28 -17.21 -8.02
C THR A 19 -2.65 -15.82 -7.86
N THR A 20 -2.50 -15.08 -8.96
CA THR A 20 -1.98 -13.71 -8.94
C THR A 20 -2.85 -12.78 -8.08
N ARG A 21 -4.17 -12.84 -8.23
CA ARG A 21 -5.10 -12.05 -7.40
C ARG A 21 -4.97 -12.39 -5.92
N GLN A 22 -4.90 -13.69 -5.58
CA GLN A 22 -4.71 -14.13 -4.20
C GLN A 22 -3.41 -13.58 -3.60
N VAL A 23 -2.31 -13.63 -4.35
CA VAL A 23 -1.01 -13.09 -3.94
C VAL A 23 -1.08 -11.57 -3.73
N ILE A 24 -1.75 -10.83 -4.60
CA ILE A 24 -1.94 -9.38 -4.40
C ILE A 24 -2.82 -9.08 -3.19
N GLN A 25 -3.83 -9.90 -2.88
CA GLN A 25 -4.60 -9.73 -1.65
C GLN A 25 -3.74 -9.97 -0.41
N GLN A 26 -2.89 -11.00 -0.41
CA GLN A 26 -1.93 -11.23 0.66
C GLN A 26 -0.95 -10.06 0.81
N ALA A 27 -0.48 -9.48 -0.31
CA ALA A 27 0.35 -8.29 -0.28
C ALA A 27 -0.36 -7.08 0.35
N LYS A 28 -1.61 -6.82 -0.03
CA LYS A 28 -2.42 -5.74 0.55
C LYS A 28 -2.61 -5.94 2.04
N GLN A 29 -2.90 -7.16 2.46
CA GLN A 29 -3.05 -7.51 3.86
C GLN A 29 -1.74 -7.27 4.62
N TYR A 30 -0.62 -7.77 4.10
CA TYR A 30 0.69 -7.55 4.70
C TYR A 30 1.02 -6.05 4.82
N ILE A 31 0.71 -5.24 3.80
CA ILE A 31 0.86 -3.78 3.87
C ILE A 31 -0.03 -3.18 4.95
N MET A 32 -1.29 -3.61 5.05
CA MET A 32 -2.23 -3.11 6.07
C MET A 32 -1.80 -3.50 7.49
N ASP A 33 -1.19 -4.66 7.67
CA ASP A 33 -0.74 -5.10 9.00
C ASP A 33 0.58 -4.43 9.41
N ASN A 34 1.35 -3.94 8.43
CA ASN A 34 2.70 -3.43 8.65
C ASN A 34 2.90 -1.96 8.24
N TYR A 35 1.86 -1.20 7.87
CA TYR A 35 2.03 0.17 7.35
C TYR A 35 2.75 1.11 8.34
N GLN A 36 2.63 0.82 9.63
CA GLN A 36 3.26 1.58 10.72
C GLN A 36 4.78 1.39 10.77
N ASN A 37 5.31 0.30 10.18
CA ASN A 37 6.74 0.07 10.12
C ASN A 37 7.37 1.07 9.13
N PRO A 38 8.25 1.99 9.58
CA PRO A 38 8.88 2.96 8.69
C PRO A 38 9.78 2.30 7.63
N ASP A 39 10.34 1.14 7.94
CA ASP A 39 11.28 0.42 7.07
C ASP A 39 10.57 -0.56 6.10
N LEU A 40 9.23 -0.56 6.08
CA LEU A 40 8.45 -1.42 5.18
C LEU A 40 8.83 -1.16 3.71
N SER A 41 9.53 -2.14 3.12
CA SER A 41 10.01 -2.07 1.75
C SER A 41 9.39 -3.14 0.85
N VAL A 42 9.53 -2.99 -0.47
CA VAL A 42 9.12 -4.02 -1.43
C VAL A 42 9.86 -5.33 -1.21
N GLU A 43 11.13 -5.29 -0.82
CA GLU A 43 11.94 -6.46 -0.54
C GLU A 43 11.38 -7.26 0.64
N MET A 44 10.90 -6.58 1.68
CA MET A 44 10.25 -7.24 2.82
C MET A 44 8.97 -7.95 2.40
N ILE A 45 8.11 -7.27 1.63
CA ILE A 45 6.86 -7.83 1.11
C ILE A 45 7.16 -9.04 0.22
N CYS A 46 8.10 -8.89 -0.71
CA CYS A 46 8.48 -9.94 -1.65
C CYS A 46 9.07 -11.16 -0.94
N ARG A 47 9.88 -10.95 0.11
CA ARG A 47 10.40 -12.04 0.95
C ARG A 47 9.28 -12.80 1.65
N HIS A 48 8.30 -12.09 2.21
CA HIS A 48 7.15 -12.69 2.86
C HIS A 48 6.28 -13.51 1.89
N LEU A 49 6.15 -13.05 0.65
CA LEU A 49 5.32 -13.69 -0.38
C LEU A 49 6.10 -14.68 -1.28
N HIS A 50 7.39 -14.89 -1.03
CA HIS A 50 8.29 -15.69 -1.87
C HIS A 50 8.27 -15.27 -3.35
N MET A 51 8.30 -13.96 -3.62
CA MET A 51 8.25 -13.37 -4.96
C MET A 51 9.50 -12.58 -5.32
N SER A 52 9.74 -12.38 -6.62
CA SER A 52 10.71 -11.40 -7.08
C SER A 52 10.12 -9.97 -7.10
N PRO A 53 10.91 -8.92 -6.75
CA PRO A 53 10.44 -7.54 -6.74
C PRO A 53 9.91 -7.02 -8.09
N ALA A 54 10.51 -7.47 -9.20
CA ALA A 54 10.10 -7.07 -10.55
C ALA A 54 8.70 -7.62 -10.90
N TYR A 55 8.47 -8.91 -10.59
CA TYR A 55 7.17 -9.54 -10.82
C TYR A 55 6.11 -8.92 -9.91
N PHE A 56 6.43 -8.71 -8.63
CA PHE A 56 5.55 -8.04 -7.67
C PHE A 56 5.14 -6.64 -8.15
N SER A 57 6.10 -5.79 -8.52
CA SER A 57 5.81 -4.41 -8.93
C SER A 57 4.88 -4.35 -10.15
N THR A 58 5.08 -5.26 -11.11
CA THR A 58 4.25 -5.36 -12.32
C THR A 58 2.84 -5.82 -11.98
N MET A 59 2.71 -6.88 -11.17
CA MET A 59 1.41 -7.44 -10.79
C MET A 59 0.63 -6.52 -9.85
N PHE A 60 1.30 -5.94 -8.87
CA PHE A 60 0.67 -5.00 -7.95
C PHE A 60 0.12 -3.78 -8.69
N LYS A 61 0.88 -3.20 -9.62
CA LYS A 61 0.39 -2.08 -10.43
C LYS A 61 -0.76 -2.49 -11.35
N LYS A 62 -0.67 -3.66 -11.99
CA LYS A 62 -1.74 -4.19 -12.86
C LYS A 62 -3.06 -4.35 -12.09
N GLU A 63 -3.00 -4.95 -10.89
CA GLU A 63 -4.19 -5.27 -10.11
C GLU A 63 -4.73 -4.10 -9.27
N THR A 64 -3.87 -3.16 -8.86
CA THR A 64 -4.28 -2.02 -8.00
C THR A 64 -4.38 -0.69 -8.74
N GLY A 65 -3.87 -0.61 -9.97
CA GLY A 65 -3.75 0.63 -10.73
C GLY A 65 -2.60 1.53 -10.29
N GLN A 66 -1.88 1.18 -9.21
CA GLN A 66 -0.84 2.03 -8.62
C GLN A 66 0.38 1.25 -8.14
N ALA A 67 1.52 1.92 -8.02
CA ALA A 67 2.72 1.33 -7.43
C ALA A 67 2.52 1.08 -5.92
N TYR A 68 3.21 0.10 -5.35
CA TYR A 68 3.07 -0.23 -3.93
C TYR A 68 3.39 0.95 -3.00
N ILE A 69 4.40 1.78 -3.33
CA ILE A 69 4.73 2.99 -2.54
C ILE A 69 3.56 3.97 -2.50
N ALA A 70 2.87 4.15 -3.62
CA ALA A 70 1.70 5.03 -3.69
C ALA A 70 0.56 4.47 -2.83
N TYR A 71 0.33 3.15 -2.92
CA TYR A 71 -0.67 2.45 -2.11
C TYR A 71 -0.36 2.54 -0.60
N LEU A 72 0.89 2.27 -0.20
CA LEU A 72 1.34 2.42 1.18
C LEU A 72 1.16 3.86 1.68
N THR A 73 1.54 4.85 0.87
CA THR A 73 1.35 6.27 1.19
C THR A 73 -0.13 6.59 1.41
N GLU A 74 -1.02 6.08 0.57
CA GLU A 74 -2.46 6.26 0.72
C GLU A 74 -2.98 5.67 2.03
N ILE A 75 -2.59 4.44 2.38
CA ILE A 75 -2.96 3.80 3.65
C ILE A 75 -2.48 4.64 4.84
N ARG A 76 -1.20 5.02 4.85
CA ARG A 76 -0.61 5.81 5.96
C ARG A 76 -1.31 7.15 6.13
N LEU A 77 -1.60 7.85 5.04
CA LEU A 77 -2.27 9.15 5.06
C LEU A 77 -3.74 9.05 5.50
N ASN A 78 -4.47 8.04 5.04
CA ASN A 78 -5.84 7.80 5.50
C ASN A 78 -5.88 7.50 7.00
N LYS A 79 -4.94 6.69 7.50
CA LYS A 79 -4.79 6.45 8.94
C LYS A 79 -4.39 7.70 9.72
N ALA A 80 -3.58 8.58 9.12
CA ALA A 80 -3.26 9.87 9.73
C ALA A 80 -4.49 10.75 9.88
N VAL A 81 -5.36 10.81 8.87
CA VAL A 81 -6.65 11.54 8.95
C VAL A 81 -7.54 10.96 10.05
N GLU A 82 -7.65 9.64 10.15
CA GLU A 82 -8.40 8.99 11.25
C GLU A 82 -7.88 9.43 12.62
N LEU A 83 -6.56 9.42 12.83
CA LEU A 83 -5.93 9.81 14.11
C LEU A 83 -6.09 11.31 14.38
N LEU A 84 -5.95 12.17 13.36
CA LEU A 84 -6.14 13.62 13.50
C LEU A 84 -7.56 13.96 13.96
N ASN A 85 -8.56 13.18 13.55
CA ASN A 85 -9.97 13.38 13.90
C ASN A 85 -10.36 12.74 15.26
N LYS A 86 -9.72 11.63 15.64
CA LYS A 86 -10.10 10.84 16.82
C LYS A 86 -9.23 11.11 18.05
N THR A 87 -8.12 11.81 17.90
CA THR A 87 -7.13 12.00 18.99
C THR A 87 -6.57 13.43 19.02
N ASP A 88 -6.07 13.83 20.19
CA ASP A 88 -5.34 15.09 20.40
C ASP A 88 -3.81 14.94 20.25
N ASP A 89 -3.36 13.80 19.73
CA ASP A 89 -1.94 13.49 19.54
C ASP A 89 -1.24 14.58 18.73
N LYS A 90 -0.04 14.98 19.15
CA LYS A 90 0.75 15.94 18.38
C LYS A 90 1.08 15.38 16.99
N THR A 91 1.19 16.25 15.99
CA THR A 91 1.43 15.87 14.59
C THR A 91 2.63 14.94 14.41
N TYR A 92 3.71 15.14 15.18
CA TYR A 92 4.89 14.26 15.13
C TYR A 92 4.58 12.86 15.66
N VAL A 93 3.76 12.73 16.70
CA VAL A 93 3.32 11.44 17.24
C VAL A 93 2.49 10.69 16.20
N ILE A 94 1.58 11.39 15.50
CA ILE A 94 0.79 10.82 14.42
C ILE A 94 1.69 10.36 13.27
N ALA A 95 2.69 11.16 12.88
CA ALA A 95 3.64 10.78 11.85
C ALA A 95 4.34 9.45 12.19
N SER A 96 4.85 9.32 13.41
CA SER A 96 5.47 8.07 13.88
C SER A 96 4.48 6.90 13.92
N LYS A 97 3.25 7.11 14.41
CA LYS A 97 2.20 6.07 14.48
C LYS A 97 1.78 5.52 13.13
N VAL A 98 1.94 6.30 12.06
CA VAL A 98 1.59 5.87 10.69
C VAL A 98 2.82 5.54 9.85
N GLY A 99 4.00 5.41 10.46
CA GLY A 99 5.20 4.90 9.79
C GLY A 99 6.03 5.94 9.04
N TYR A 100 5.99 7.21 9.44
CA TYR A 100 6.94 8.22 9.02
C TYR A 100 7.94 8.52 10.14
N GLN A 101 9.24 8.33 9.87
CA GLN A 101 10.32 8.75 10.76
C GLN A 101 10.42 10.29 10.81
N GLU A 102 10.33 10.92 9.64
CA GLU A 102 10.52 12.36 9.49
C GLU A 102 9.20 13.14 9.44
N GLN A 103 8.93 13.95 10.48
CA GLN A 103 7.71 14.76 10.59
C GLN A 103 7.57 15.77 9.44
N ASN A 104 8.68 16.36 8.99
CA ASN A 104 8.68 17.34 7.91
C ASN A 104 8.27 16.68 6.58
N TYR A 105 8.78 15.48 6.31
CA TYR A 105 8.41 14.72 5.13
C TYR A 105 6.95 14.27 5.19
N PHE A 106 6.48 13.79 6.35
CA PHE A 106 5.06 13.50 6.56
C PHE A 106 4.17 14.71 6.25
N SER A 107 4.51 15.88 6.80
CA SER A 107 3.74 17.11 6.60
C SER A 107 3.70 17.55 5.12
N TYR A 108 4.83 17.39 4.41
CA TYR A 108 4.90 17.63 2.97
C TYR A 108 3.99 16.69 2.17
N VAL A 109 4.08 15.38 2.43
CA VAL A 109 3.29 14.36 1.72
C VAL A 109 1.79 14.52 2.02
N PHE A 110 1.44 14.78 3.28
CA PHE A 110 0.06 15.05 3.70
C PHE A 110 -0.50 16.29 3.00
N LYS A 111 0.24 17.42 3.01
CA LYS A 111 -0.19 18.64 2.33
C LYS A 111 -0.33 18.45 0.82
N LYS A 112 0.55 17.68 0.20
CA LYS A 112 0.45 17.34 -1.22
C LYS A 112 -0.83 16.57 -1.56
N LYS A 113 -1.29 15.69 -0.66
CA LYS A 113 -2.51 14.88 -0.85
C LYS A 113 -3.79 15.65 -0.53
N PHE A 114 -3.82 16.41 0.57
CA PHE A 114 -5.03 17.02 1.12
C PHE A 114 -5.11 18.55 0.97
N GLY A 115 -4.09 19.20 0.37
CA GLY A 115 -4.04 20.64 0.15
C GLY A 115 -3.66 21.48 1.37
N VAL A 116 -3.78 20.94 2.59
CA VAL A 116 -3.48 21.62 3.85
C VAL A 116 -2.53 20.80 4.72
N SER A 117 -1.79 21.46 5.61
CA SER A 117 -0.91 20.75 6.56
C SER A 117 -1.72 19.96 7.59
N PRO A 118 -1.16 18.91 8.21
CA PRO A 118 -1.85 18.15 9.27
C PRO A 118 -2.35 19.03 10.41
N THR A 119 -1.56 20.01 10.85
CA THR A 119 -1.93 20.96 11.90
C THR A 119 -3.12 21.82 11.50
N LYS A 120 -3.14 22.32 10.25
CA LYS A 120 -4.26 23.10 9.73
C LYS A 120 -5.51 22.24 9.52
N PHE A 121 -5.33 20.98 9.09
CA PHE A 121 -6.41 20.02 8.94
C PHE A 121 -7.17 19.82 10.26
N ARG A 122 -6.46 19.67 11.38
CA ARG A 122 -7.10 19.56 12.71
C ARG A 122 -7.81 20.83 13.13
N GLY A 123 -7.18 22.00 12.96
CA GLY A 123 -7.75 23.28 13.38
C GLY A 123 -8.93 23.76 12.54
N ALA A 124 -9.27 23.07 11.44
CA ALA A 124 -10.43 23.35 10.60
C ALA A 124 -11.68 22.55 11.01
N ARG A 125 -11.60 21.76 12.10
CA ARG A 125 -12.76 21.17 12.79
C ARG A 125 -13.43 22.22 13.66
#